data_AF-A0A9X1SHW4-F1
#
_entry.id   AF-A0A9X1SHW4-F1
#
_cell.length_a   1.000
_cell.length_b   1.000
_cell.length_c   1.000
_cell.angle_alpha   90.00
_cell.angle_beta   90.00
_cell.angle_gamma   90.00
#
_symmetry.space_group_name_H-M   'P 1'
#
loop_
_entity.id
_entity.type
_entity.pdbx_description
1 polymer ?
#
loop_
_entity_poly.entity_id
_entity_poly.type
_entity_poly.pdbx_seq_one_letter_code
_entity_poly.pdbx_strand_id
1 'polypeptide(L)'
;MVILQRILKLALVVAFVIGVVMFGLAKREQASIKAEYDRLTATFGEMPPGSPDRFQILRVPTDEPWHLAWRIQHPQNVPLRIENYIAFGGGSCGSGSSISSASGQESLIRFRVDFDQQQMRCFLKHPFGGSTCGSGSDVEAEAFRKYWDELKIETISSTSPESFAQEKVIDLIRITAPEKFSDGSTPRCGKDGLCLLIRIGTQAAFDEEAAKAKEKQ
;
A
#
# COMPACT_ATOMS: atom_id res chain seq x y z
N MET A 1 3.59 70.62 -0.62
CA MET A 1 3.85 69.49 -1.54
C MET A 1 5.01 68.58 -1.10
N VAL A 2 6.14 69.13 -0.62
CA VAL A 2 7.33 68.35 -0.18
C VAL A 2 7.07 67.43 1.02
N ILE A 3 6.29 67.87 2.01
CA ILE A 3 5.97 67.06 3.22
C ILE A 3 5.18 65.80 2.85
N LEU A 4 4.19 65.93 1.96
CA LEU A 4 3.37 64.81 1.49
C LEU A 4 4.22 63.76 0.74
N GLN A 5 5.17 64.20 -0.10
CA GLN A 5 6.10 63.30 -0.79
C GLN A 5 7.01 62.55 0.18
N ARG A 6 7.44 63.19 1.27
CA ARG A 6 8.26 62.53 2.31
C ARG A 6 7.47 61.48 3.08
N ILE A 7 6.23 61.77 3.45
CA ILE A 7 5.34 60.83 4.13
C ILE A 7 5.05 59.61 3.23
N LEU A 8 4.76 59.84 1.95
CA LEU A 8 4.49 58.75 0.99
C LEU A 8 5.71 57.83 0.82
N LYS A 9 6.91 58.40 0.66
CA LYS A 9 8.15 57.62 0.57
C LYS A 9 8.39 56.79 1.83
N LEU A 10 8.14 57.38 3.00
CA LEU A 10 8.33 56.70 4.27
C LEU A 10 7.34 55.53 4.45
N ALA A 11 6.07 55.73 4.09
CA ALA A 11 5.06 54.67 4.10
C ALA A 11 5.43 53.51 3.15
N LEU A 12 5.97 53.82 1.97
CA LEU A 12 6.37 52.82 0.98
C LEU A 12 7.58 52.00 1.44
N VAL A 13 8.55 52.65 2.11
CA VAL A 13 9.70 51.96 2.75
C VAL A 13 9.21 51.05 3.87
N VAL A 14 8.30 51.51 4.72
CA VAL A 14 7.74 50.68 5.81
C VAL A 14 6.99 49.47 5.24
N ALA A 15 6.15 49.67 4.22
CA ALA A 15 5.45 48.57 3.56
C ALA A 15 6.42 47.55 2.94
N PHE A 16 7.51 48.03 2.32
CA PHE A 16 8.55 47.16 1.78
C PHE A 16 9.25 46.34 2.87
N VAL A 17 9.63 46.97 3.98
CA VAL A 17 10.27 46.28 5.12
C VAL A 17 9.33 45.22 5.70
N ILE A 18 8.05 45.54 5.89
CA ILE A 18 7.04 44.58 6.34
C ILE A 18 6.94 43.40 5.36
N GLY A 19 6.89 43.67 4.05
CA GLY A 19 6.85 42.63 3.01
C GLY A 19 8.07 41.70 3.05
N VAL A 20 9.28 42.24 3.22
CA VAL A 20 10.51 41.46 3.34
C VAL A 20 10.50 40.58 4.60
N VAL A 21 10.04 41.12 5.73
CA VAL A 21 9.94 40.36 6.99
C VAL A 21 8.91 39.23 6.85
N MET A 22 7.72 39.53 6.33
CA MET A 22 6.66 38.52 6.11
C MET A 22 7.12 37.43 5.14
N PHE A 23 7.83 37.78 4.07
CA PHE A 23 8.42 36.81 3.15
C PHE A 23 9.48 35.93 3.83
N GLY A 24 10.31 36.51 4.69
CA GLY A 24 11.30 35.77 5.47
C GLY A 24 10.67 34.77 6.45
N LEU A 25 9.59 35.16 7.13
CA LEU A 25 8.81 34.28 8.01
C LEU A 25 8.14 33.15 7.22
N ALA A 26 7.46 33.48 6.12
CA ALA A 26 6.81 32.49 5.26
C ALA A 26 7.81 31.47 4.71
N LYS A 27 9.01 31.90 4.29
CA LYS A 27 10.07 31.00 3.80
C LYS A 27 10.58 30.07 4.90
N ARG A 28 10.65 30.53 6.16
CA ARG A 28 11.03 29.70 7.31
C ARG A 28 9.98 28.63 7.60
N GLU A 29 8.70 29.00 7.60
CA GLU A 29 7.60 28.05 7.77
C GLU A 29 7.53 27.05 6.63
N GLN A 30 7.76 27.48 5.39
CA GLN A 30 7.79 26.60 4.23
C GLN A 30 8.97 25.62 4.27
N ALA A 31 10.10 26.01 4.89
CA ALA A 31 11.27 25.14 4.97
C ALA A 31 11.01 23.89 5.82
N SER A 32 10.29 24.00 6.93
CA SER A 32 9.94 22.82 7.74
C SER A 32 8.94 21.92 7.04
N ILE A 33 7.90 22.50 6.40
CA ILE A 33 6.92 21.74 5.62
C ILE A 33 7.60 21.01 4.46
N LYS A 34 8.51 21.68 3.76
CA LYS A 34 9.28 21.08 2.67
C LYS A 34 10.20 19.96 3.17
N ALA A 35 10.92 20.17 4.27
CA ALA A 35 11.78 19.13 4.83
C ALA A 35 10.98 17.90 5.26
N GLU A 36 9.80 18.10 5.85
CA GLU A 36 8.88 17.01 6.20
C GLU A 36 8.34 16.30 4.97
N TYR A 37 7.93 17.05 3.94
CA TYR A 37 7.49 16.50 2.66
C TYR A 37 8.61 15.69 1.99
N ASP A 38 9.82 16.23 1.91
CA ASP A 38 10.98 15.55 1.32
C ASP A 38 11.31 14.26 2.11
N ARG A 39 11.21 14.29 3.44
CA ARG A 39 11.37 13.10 4.29
C ARG A 39 10.30 12.05 3.99
N LEU A 40 9.03 12.44 3.96
CA LEU A 40 7.92 11.52 3.71
C LEU A 40 7.98 10.94 2.29
N THR A 41 8.30 11.75 1.29
CA THR A 41 8.49 11.31 -0.09
C THR A 41 9.67 10.35 -0.21
N ALA A 42 10.77 10.58 0.52
CA ALA A 42 11.89 9.64 0.57
C ALA A 42 11.51 8.30 1.21
N THR A 43 10.69 8.30 2.27
CA THR A 43 10.27 7.07 2.97
C THR A 43 9.16 6.31 2.23
N PHE A 44 8.18 7.01 1.68
CA PHE A 44 6.93 6.43 1.19
C PHE A 44 6.75 6.55 -0.33
N GLY A 45 7.72 7.15 -1.03
CA GLY A 45 7.64 7.51 -2.43
C GLY A 45 6.68 8.69 -2.69
N GLU A 46 6.68 9.20 -3.91
CA GLU A 46 5.72 10.22 -4.34
C GLU A 46 4.50 9.55 -4.99
N MET A 47 3.30 9.99 -4.62
CA MET A 47 2.05 9.58 -5.24
C MET A 47 1.33 10.85 -5.73
N PRO A 48 1.56 11.28 -6.98
CA PRO A 48 0.93 12.47 -7.52
C PRO A 48 -0.57 12.21 -7.74
N PRO A 49 -1.43 13.23 -7.65
CA PRO A 49 -2.86 13.07 -7.86
C PRO A 49 -3.19 12.34 -9.17
N GLY A 50 -3.89 11.21 -9.05
CA GLY A 50 -4.33 10.42 -10.20
C GLY A 50 -5.65 10.86 -10.81
N SER A 51 -5.99 10.20 -11.93
CA SER A 51 -7.34 10.25 -12.48
C SER A 51 -8.36 9.75 -11.44
N PRO A 52 -9.48 10.45 -11.23
CA PRO A 52 -10.43 10.15 -10.16
C PRO A 52 -11.18 8.82 -10.36
N ASP A 53 -11.09 8.22 -11.54
CA ASP A 53 -11.75 6.98 -11.99
C ASP A 53 -10.81 5.76 -11.98
N ARG A 54 -9.58 5.91 -11.47
CA ARG A 54 -8.55 4.87 -11.53
C ARG A 54 -7.97 4.57 -10.16
N PHE A 55 -7.54 3.32 -9.98
CA PHE A 55 -6.66 2.98 -8.88
C PHE A 55 -5.26 3.49 -9.20
N GLN A 56 -4.57 4.05 -8.21
CA GLN A 56 -3.12 4.20 -8.25
C GLN A 56 -2.49 3.39 -7.14
N ILE A 57 -1.45 2.64 -7.47
CA ILE A 57 -0.79 1.73 -6.54
C ILE A 57 0.70 1.99 -6.61
N LEU A 58 1.33 2.14 -5.45
CA LEU A 58 2.77 2.29 -5.31
C LEU A 58 3.29 1.30 -4.27
N ARG A 59 4.31 0.52 -4.64
CA ARG A 59 5.03 -0.31 -3.69
C ARG A 59 5.94 0.57 -2.84
N VAL A 60 5.77 0.49 -1.52
CA VAL A 60 6.61 1.24 -0.56
C VAL A 60 7.84 0.40 -0.22
N PRO A 61 9.07 0.92 -0.35
CA PRO A 61 10.25 0.17 0.04
C PRO A 61 10.20 -0.21 1.53
N THR A 62 10.65 -1.41 1.84
CA THR A 62 10.69 -1.99 3.20
C THR A 62 12.06 -2.61 3.42
N ASP A 63 12.60 -2.47 4.64
CA ASP A 63 13.95 -2.95 4.96
C ASP A 63 13.99 -4.47 5.23
N GLU A 64 12.83 -5.10 5.43
CA GLU A 64 12.69 -6.53 5.72
C GLU A 64 12.11 -7.27 4.49
N PRO A 65 12.71 -8.42 4.09
CA PRO A 65 12.28 -9.17 2.90
C PRO A 65 10.86 -9.76 3.03
N TRP A 66 10.41 -9.97 4.26
CA TRP A 66 9.10 -10.53 4.59
C TRP A 66 8.05 -9.47 4.92
N HIS A 67 8.39 -8.20 4.76
CA HIS A 67 7.50 -7.08 4.96
C HIS A 67 7.24 -6.41 3.63
N LEU A 68 5.97 -6.29 3.27
CA LEU A 68 5.52 -5.67 2.04
C LEU A 68 4.40 -4.67 2.35
N ALA A 69 4.46 -3.52 1.71
CA ALA A 69 3.55 -2.40 1.87
C ALA A 69 3.19 -1.74 0.53
N TRP A 70 1.93 -1.39 0.35
CA TRP A 70 1.44 -0.68 -0.83
C TRP A 70 0.63 0.53 -0.41
N ARG A 71 0.95 1.68 -1.00
CA ARG A 71 0.07 2.84 -0.98
C ARG A 71 -0.92 2.73 -2.11
N ILE A 72 -2.16 3.05 -1.84
CA ILE A 72 -3.27 2.89 -2.76
C ILE A 72 -4.13 4.15 -2.70
N GLN A 73 -4.32 4.77 -3.86
CA GLN A 73 -5.39 5.73 -4.08
C GLN A 73 -6.48 5.01 -4.87
N HIS A 74 -7.70 4.95 -4.34
CA HIS A 74 -8.84 4.36 -5.03
C HIS A 74 -9.72 5.42 -5.71
N PRO A 75 -10.52 5.03 -6.73
CA PRO A 75 -11.42 5.92 -7.42
C PRO A 75 -12.40 6.63 -6.47
N GLN A 76 -12.74 7.88 -6.78
CA GLN A 76 -13.69 8.67 -6.00
C GLN A 76 -15.09 8.07 -6.09
N ASN A 77 -15.82 8.07 -4.96
CA ASN A 77 -17.20 7.55 -4.86
C ASN A 77 -17.36 6.06 -5.19
N VAL A 78 -16.26 5.29 -5.22
CA VAL A 78 -16.31 3.86 -5.47
C VAL A 78 -15.81 3.10 -4.23
N PRO A 79 -16.60 2.13 -3.72
CA PRO A 79 -16.18 1.25 -2.65
C PRO A 79 -14.94 0.41 -3.04
N LEU A 80 -13.93 0.39 -2.17
CA LEU A 80 -12.78 -0.49 -2.27
C LEU A 80 -13.13 -1.85 -1.66
N ARG A 81 -13.00 -2.93 -2.41
CA ARG A 81 -13.05 -4.31 -1.90
C ARG A 81 -11.63 -4.86 -1.83
N ILE A 82 -11.32 -5.49 -0.71
CA ILE A 82 -10.06 -6.18 -0.46
C ILE A 82 -10.40 -7.64 -0.18
N GLU A 83 -9.81 -8.54 -0.93
CA GLU A 83 -9.86 -9.97 -0.66
C GLU A 83 -8.46 -10.47 -0.32
N ASN A 84 -8.36 -11.24 0.75
CA ASN A 84 -7.12 -11.88 1.13
C ASN A 84 -7.30 -13.37 1.38
N TYR A 85 -6.29 -14.12 0.99
CA TYR A 85 -6.11 -15.53 1.28
C TYR A 85 -4.71 -15.73 1.83
N ILE A 86 -4.60 -16.27 3.03
CA ILE A 86 -3.32 -16.53 3.71
C ILE A 86 -3.36 -17.98 4.17
N ALA A 87 -2.45 -18.81 3.66
CA ALA A 87 -2.43 -20.26 3.89
C ALA A 87 -1.04 -20.80 4.21
N PHE A 88 -0.22 -20.00 4.90
CA PHE A 88 1.10 -20.42 5.36
C PHE A 88 0.99 -21.48 6.46
N GLY A 89 1.49 -22.70 6.22
CA GLY A 89 1.48 -23.81 7.18
C GLY A 89 0.23 -24.70 7.12
N GLY A 90 -0.50 -24.68 6.00
CA GLY A 90 -1.64 -25.59 5.75
C GLY A 90 -2.98 -25.18 6.39
N GLY A 91 -2.98 -24.22 7.33
CA GLY A 91 -4.20 -23.56 7.81
C GLY A 91 -4.54 -22.35 6.94
N SER A 92 -5.78 -22.22 6.49
CA SER A 92 -6.24 -21.08 5.70
C SER A 92 -7.03 -20.09 6.54
N CYS A 93 -6.60 -18.83 6.52
CA CYS A 93 -7.41 -17.71 6.96
C CYS A 93 -7.68 -16.81 5.74
N GLY A 94 -8.93 -16.86 5.30
CA GLY A 94 -9.44 -16.01 4.23
C GLY A 94 -10.40 -14.99 4.83
N SER A 95 -10.36 -13.75 4.33
CA SER A 95 -11.41 -12.78 4.59
C SER A 95 -11.64 -11.93 3.34
N GLY A 96 -12.91 -11.67 3.05
CA GLY A 96 -13.33 -10.65 2.11
C GLY A 96 -13.85 -9.46 2.89
N SER A 97 -13.28 -8.29 2.67
CA SER A 97 -13.72 -7.04 3.31
C SER A 97 -14.06 -6.01 2.23
N SER A 98 -15.24 -5.41 2.33
CA SER A 98 -15.67 -4.31 1.45
C SER A 98 -15.72 -3.00 2.24
N ILE A 99 -15.28 -1.92 1.62
CA ILE A 99 -15.13 -0.59 2.22
C ILE A 99 -15.93 0.39 1.37
N SER A 100 -16.90 1.10 1.95
CA SER A 100 -17.44 2.31 1.33
C SER A 100 -16.63 3.51 1.82
N SER A 101 -16.07 4.30 0.90
CA SER A 101 -15.55 5.62 1.23
C SER A 101 -16.09 6.66 0.26
N ALA A 102 -16.54 7.79 0.79
CA ALA A 102 -17.09 8.89 0.00
C ALA A 102 -16.01 9.81 -0.59
N SER A 103 -14.71 9.54 -0.37
CA SER A 103 -13.63 10.39 -0.86
C SER A 103 -12.42 9.54 -1.23
N GLY A 104 -11.76 9.88 -2.35
CA GLY A 104 -10.57 9.19 -2.90
C GLY A 104 -9.32 9.37 -2.03
N GLN A 105 -9.43 8.95 -0.77
CA GLN A 105 -8.36 8.99 0.21
C GLN A 105 -7.29 7.97 -0.13
N GLU A 106 -6.06 8.37 0.14
CA GLU A 106 -4.95 7.45 0.09
C GLU A 106 -5.02 6.47 1.27
N SER A 107 -4.63 5.22 1.03
CA SER A 107 -4.65 4.14 1.98
C SER A 107 -3.34 3.35 1.93
N LEU A 108 -3.01 2.69 3.04
CA LEU A 108 -1.83 1.85 3.14
C LEU A 108 -2.24 0.41 3.50
N ILE A 109 -1.80 -0.53 2.69
CA ILE A 109 -1.92 -1.97 2.95
C ILE A 109 -0.53 -2.50 3.28
N ARG A 110 -0.40 -3.24 4.38
CA ARG A 110 0.85 -3.85 4.82
C ARG A 110 0.65 -5.33 5.08
N PHE A 111 1.53 -6.15 4.56
CA PHE A 111 1.67 -7.57 4.86
C PHE A 111 3.05 -7.81 5.47
N ARG A 112 3.14 -8.50 6.60
CA ARG A 112 4.40 -8.83 7.26
C ARG A 112 4.38 -10.28 7.71
N VAL A 113 5.47 -11.00 7.51
CA VAL A 113 5.71 -12.27 8.19
C VAL A 113 6.77 -12.06 9.26
N ASP A 114 6.42 -12.36 10.50
CA ASP A 114 7.35 -12.43 11.62
C ASP A 114 7.64 -13.89 11.94
N PHE A 115 8.93 -14.16 12.15
CA PHE A 115 9.41 -15.45 12.60
C PHE A 115 9.93 -15.33 14.03
N ASP A 116 9.03 -15.11 14.99
CA ASP A 116 9.37 -14.97 16.41
C ASP A 116 9.07 -16.25 17.20
N GLN A 117 9.93 -16.60 18.16
CA GLN A 117 9.75 -17.72 19.12
C GLN A 117 9.34 -19.07 18.50
N GLN A 118 10.06 -19.51 17.45
CA GLN A 118 9.79 -20.78 16.74
C GLN A 118 8.44 -20.82 16.00
N GLN A 119 7.74 -19.71 15.84
CA GLN A 119 6.48 -19.68 15.10
C GLN A 119 6.55 -18.68 13.95
N MET A 120 5.74 -18.92 12.93
CA MET A 120 5.57 -18.01 11.81
C MET A 120 4.22 -17.32 11.97
N ARG A 121 4.21 -16.00 12.07
CA ARG A 121 3.00 -15.17 12.14
C ARG A 121 2.94 -14.22 10.96
N CYS A 122 1.83 -14.24 10.26
CA CYS A 122 1.52 -13.34 9.16
C CYS A 122 0.55 -12.27 9.65
N PHE A 123 0.91 -11.01 9.46
CA PHE A 123 0.11 -9.84 9.78
C PHE A 123 -0.29 -9.13 8.49
N LEU A 124 -1.59 -9.02 8.25
CA LEU A 124 -2.15 -8.15 7.23
C LEU A 124 -2.82 -6.97 7.92
N LYS A 125 -2.42 -5.76 7.57
CA LYS A 125 -3.05 -4.51 8.01
C LYS A 125 -3.53 -3.74 6.79
N HIS A 126 -4.78 -3.31 6.82
CA HIS A 126 -5.37 -2.41 5.84
C HIS A 126 -6.21 -1.35 6.58
N PRO A 127 -6.69 -0.28 5.94
CA PRO A 127 -7.20 0.88 6.68
C PRO A 127 -8.43 0.60 7.56
N PHE A 128 -9.17 -0.47 7.27
CA PHE A 128 -10.45 -0.79 7.92
C PHE A 128 -10.43 -2.11 8.67
N GLY A 129 -9.26 -2.71 8.84
CA GLY A 129 -9.17 -4.02 9.46
C GLY A 129 -7.77 -4.57 9.47
N GLY A 130 -7.70 -5.85 9.73
CA GLY A 130 -6.48 -6.61 9.64
C GLY A 130 -6.77 -8.08 9.88
N SER A 131 -5.81 -8.90 9.50
CA SER A 131 -5.82 -10.32 9.78
C SER A 131 -4.50 -10.68 10.43
N THR A 132 -4.55 -11.55 11.43
CA THR A 132 -3.36 -12.19 11.99
C THR A 132 -3.56 -13.68 11.81
N CYS A 133 -2.59 -14.30 11.16
CA CYS A 133 -2.57 -15.71 10.86
C CYS A 133 -1.18 -16.26 11.12
N GLY A 134 -1.00 -17.56 10.95
CA GLY A 134 0.32 -18.14 11.07
C GLY A 134 0.28 -19.64 11.25
N SER A 135 1.47 -20.23 11.20
CA SER A 135 1.69 -21.58 11.66
C SER A 135 2.16 -21.54 13.11
N GLY A 136 1.48 -22.32 13.95
CA GLY A 136 1.97 -22.61 15.30
C GLY A 136 3.14 -23.60 15.34
N SER A 137 3.55 -24.15 14.19
CA SER A 137 4.62 -25.15 14.06
C SER A 137 5.97 -24.52 13.71
N ASP A 138 6.97 -24.92 14.47
CA ASP A 138 8.40 -24.67 14.29
C ASP A 138 8.95 -25.23 12.98
N VAL A 139 8.60 -26.48 12.65
CA VAL A 139 9.01 -27.14 11.41
C VAL A 139 8.56 -26.34 10.19
N GLU A 140 7.32 -25.86 10.18
CA GLU A 140 6.82 -25.01 9.08
C GLU A 140 7.54 -23.66 9.04
N ALA A 141 7.74 -23.03 10.21
CA ALA A 141 8.45 -21.75 10.28
C ALA A 141 9.88 -21.86 9.73
N GLU A 142 10.60 -22.93 10.08
CA GLU A 142 11.95 -23.20 9.56
C GLU A 142 11.95 -23.53 8.07
N ALA A 143 10.97 -24.29 7.58
CA ALA A 143 10.85 -24.57 6.16
C ALA A 143 10.60 -23.31 5.34
N PHE A 144 9.70 -22.43 5.78
CA PHE A 144 9.47 -21.16 5.12
C PHE A 144 10.71 -20.25 5.18
N ARG A 145 11.47 -20.24 6.28
CA ARG A 145 12.76 -19.52 6.32
C ARG A 145 13.76 -20.07 5.30
N LYS A 146 13.86 -21.39 5.19
CA LYS A 146 14.84 -22.07 4.34
C LYS A 146 14.52 -21.96 2.86
N TYR A 147 13.25 -22.08 2.49
CA TYR A 147 12.80 -22.15 1.10
C TYR A 147 12.09 -20.87 0.63
N TRP A 148 12.21 -19.76 1.37
CA TRP A 148 11.57 -18.49 1.02
C TRP A 148 11.94 -18.03 -0.40
N ASP A 149 13.22 -18.08 -0.74
CA ASP A 149 13.75 -17.62 -2.03
C ASP A 149 13.35 -18.53 -3.20
N GLU A 150 12.80 -19.71 -2.90
CA GLU A 150 12.25 -20.61 -3.90
C GLU A 150 10.77 -20.35 -4.17
N LEU A 151 10.09 -19.58 -3.31
CA LEU A 151 8.70 -19.21 -3.52
C LEU A 151 8.59 -18.26 -4.71
N LYS A 152 7.58 -18.50 -5.54
CA LYS A 152 7.25 -17.58 -6.63
C LYS A 152 6.43 -16.43 -6.06
N ILE A 153 7.06 -15.27 -5.95
CA ILE A 153 6.45 -14.02 -5.47
C ILE A 153 6.14 -13.13 -6.67
N GLU A 154 4.86 -12.97 -6.97
CA GLU A 154 4.34 -12.05 -7.98
C GLU A 154 3.74 -10.85 -7.26
N THR A 155 4.30 -9.66 -7.47
CA THR A 155 3.81 -8.44 -6.82
C THR A 155 3.91 -7.24 -7.75
N ILE A 156 3.02 -6.27 -7.54
CA ILE A 156 3.18 -4.92 -8.08
C ILE A 156 4.45 -4.34 -7.46
N SER A 157 5.51 -4.28 -8.26
CA SER A 157 6.89 -3.99 -7.82
C SER A 157 7.42 -2.66 -8.34
N SER A 158 6.61 -1.86 -9.03
CA SER A 158 7.03 -0.58 -9.57
C SER A 158 7.43 0.40 -8.48
N THR A 159 8.59 1.03 -8.68
CA THR A 159 9.08 2.18 -7.89
C THR A 159 8.32 3.48 -8.19
N SER A 160 7.48 3.47 -9.21
CA SER A 160 6.57 4.57 -9.57
C SER A 160 5.10 4.19 -9.42
N PRO A 161 4.18 5.13 -9.18
CA PRO A 161 2.76 4.82 -9.11
C PRO A 161 2.23 4.24 -10.43
N GLU A 162 1.64 3.06 -10.35
CA GLU A 162 0.97 2.40 -11.48
C GLU A 162 -0.53 2.67 -11.44
N SER A 163 -1.15 2.85 -12.62
CA SER A 163 -2.57 3.21 -12.71
C SER A 163 -3.42 2.13 -13.37
N PHE A 164 -4.43 1.66 -12.64
CA PHE A 164 -5.32 0.57 -13.05
C PHE A 164 -6.76 1.04 -13.19
N ALA A 165 -7.49 0.42 -14.13
CA ALA A 165 -8.90 0.69 -14.34
C ALA A 165 -9.76 0.08 -13.21
N GLN A 166 -10.88 0.71 -12.87
CA GLN A 166 -11.75 0.29 -11.76
C GLN A 166 -12.50 -1.03 -12.02
N GLU A 167 -12.61 -1.45 -13.27
CA GLU A 167 -13.25 -2.69 -13.72
C GLU A 167 -12.33 -3.91 -13.58
N LYS A 168 -11.08 -3.72 -13.14
CA LYS A 168 -10.12 -4.82 -12.95
C LYS A 168 -9.97 -5.15 -11.47
N VAL A 169 -9.92 -6.45 -11.19
CA VAL A 169 -9.34 -6.96 -9.94
C VAL A 169 -7.83 -6.96 -10.08
N ILE A 170 -7.15 -6.42 -9.07
CA ILE A 170 -5.72 -6.16 -9.08
C ILE A 170 -5.08 -6.99 -7.97
N ASP A 171 -4.17 -7.87 -8.35
CA ASP A 171 -3.39 -8.65 -7.40
C ASP A 171 -2.20 -7.81 -6.91
N LEU A 172 -2.26 -7.36 -5.65
CA LEU A 172 -1.12 -6.65 -5.03
C LEU A 172 0.06 -7.60 -4.84
N ILE A 173 -0.26 -8.82 -4.41
CA ILE A 173 0.69 -9.89 -4.23
C ILE A 173 0.03 -11.25 -4.38
N ARG A 174 0.79 -12.16 -4.98
CA ARG A 174 0.55 -13.60 -5.03
C ARG A 174 1.84 -14.32 -4.70
N ILE A 175 1.82 -15.16 -3.66
CA ILE A 175 2.94 -16.04 -3.29
C ILE A 175 2.48 -17.47 -3.49
N THR A 176 3.24 -18.21 -4.30
CA THR A 176 2.97 -19.61 -4.63
C THR A 176 4.20 -20.47 -4.35
N ALA A 177 3.98 -21.60 -3.70
CA ALA A 177 4.98 -22.63 -3.52
C ALA A 177 5.19 -23.39 -4.84
N PRO A 178 6.44 -23.70 -5.22
CA PRO A 178 6.72 -24.57 -6.35
C PRO A 178 6.06 -25.94 -6.27
N GLU A 179 5.81 -26.57 -7.42
CA GLU A 179 5.14 -27.88 -7.54
C GLU A 179 5.84 -29.00 -6.77
N LYS A 180 7.16 -28.90 -6.54
CA LYS A 180 7.91 -29.88 -5.73
C LYS A 180 7.41 -29.99 -4.28
N PHE A 181 6.62 -29.02 -3.80
CA PHE A 181 5.98 -29.02 -2.49
C PHE A 181 4.51 -29.48 -2.50
N SER A 182 4.00 -29.94 -3.66
CA SER A 182 2.61 -30.38 -3.82
C SER A 182 2.29 -31.72 -3.15
N ASP A 183 3.32 -32.51 -2.82
CA ASP A 183 3.22 -33.79 -2.12
C ASP A 183 2.97 -33.65 -0.60
N GLY A 184 2.81 -32.41 -0.11
CA GLY A 184 2.66 -32.11 1.31
C GLY A 184 3.99 -31.96 2.04
N SER A 185 5.12 -31.96 1.32
CA SER A 185 6.39 -31.50 1.85
C SER A 185 6.35 -30.00 2.18
N THR A 186 7.28 -29.57 3.01
CA THR A 186 7.33 -28.19 3.50
C THR A 186 8.11 -27.31 2.52
N PRO A 187 7.70 -26.04 2.30
CA PRO A 187 6.63 -25.31 2.97
C PRO A 187 5.21 -25.71 2.55
N ARG A 188 4.32 -25.93 3.52
CA ARG A 188 2.92 -26.28 3.22
C ARG A 188 2.11 -25.02 2.92
N CYS A 189 1.43 -25.03 1.77
CA CYS A 189 0.53 -23.97 1.34
C CYS A 189 -0.88 -24.52 1.03
N GLY A 190 -1.78 -23.64 0.64
CA GLY A 190 -3.15 -23.98 0.26
C GLY A 190 -3.23 -24.75 -1.07
N LYS A 191 -4.44 -24.77 -1.64
CA LYS A 191 -4.69 -25.41 -2.94
C LYS A 191 -3.77 -24.83 -4.02
N ASP A 192 -3.26 -25.70 -4.89
CA ASP A 192 -2.39 -25.35 -6.01
C ASP A 192 -1.10 -24.61 -5.58
N GLY A 193 -0.65 -24.85 -4.33
CA GLY A 193 0.54 -24.21 -3.76
C GLY A 193 0.34 -22.74 -3.37
N LEU A 194 -0.89 -22.21 -3.37
CA LEU A 194 -1.15 -20.81 -3.02
C LEU A 194 -0.91 -20.55 -1.54
N CYS A 195 0.08 -19.73 -1.21
CA CYS A 195 0.44 -19.37 0.17
C CYS A 195 -0.16 -18.03 0.58
N LEU A 196 -0.15 -17.05 -0.34
CA LEU A 196 -0.69 -15.71 -0.13
C LEU A 196 -1.35 -15.20 -1.40
N LEU A 197 -2.50 -14.56 -1.25
CA LEU A 197 -3.09 -13.72 -2.28
C LEU A 197 -3.72 -12.52 -1.61
N ILE A 198 -3.34 -11.32 -2.03
CA ILE A 198 -4.02 -10.08 -1.63
C ILE A 198 -4.45 -9.38 -2.91
N ARG A 199 -5.76 -9.18 -3.04
CA ARG A 199 -6.38 -8.58 -4.21
C ARG A 199 -7.19 -7.38 -3.78
N ILE A 200 -7.22 -6.38 -4.65
CA ILE A 200 -8.06 -5.21 -4.50
C ILE A 200 -8.89 -5.00 -5.76
N GLY A 201 -10.01 -4.30 -5.62
CA GLY A 201 -10.84 -3.93 -6.75
C GLY A 201 -12.15 -3.31 -6.29
N THR A 202 -13.08 -3.16 -7.22
CA THR A 202 -14.45 -2.76 -6.92
C THR A 202 -15.31 -4.00 -6.77
N GLN A 203 -16.44 -3.89 -6.05
CA GLN A 203 -17.40 -5.00 -5.97
C GLN A 203 -17.80 -5.51 -7.36
N ALA A 204 -18.09 -4.59 -8.29
CA ALA A 204 -18.45 -4.91 -9.66
C ALA A 204 -17.34 -5.68 -10.41
N ALA A 205 -16.07 -5.29 -10.23
CA ALA A 205 -14.95 -5.99 -10.84
C ALA A 205 -14.82 -7.44 -10.35
N PHE A 206 -15.00 -7.67 -9.04
CA PHE A 206 -15.01 -9.02 -8.47
C PHE A 206 -16.20 -9.85 -8.97
N ASP A 207 -17.39 -9.25 -9.06
CA ASP A 207 -18.59 -9.93 -9.57
C ASP A 207 -18.44 -10.32 -11.05
N GLU A 208 -17.86 -9.43 -11.87
CA GLU A 208 -17.57 -9.70 -13.28
C GLU A 208 -16.53 -10.82 -13.45
N GLU A 209 -15.46 -10.80 -12.65
CA GLU A 209 -14.46 -11.88 -12.65
C GLU A 209 -15.09 -13.23 -12.25
N ALA A 210 -15.93 -13.23 -11.21
CA ALA A 210 -16.64 -14.42 -10.75
C ALA A 210 -17.63 -14.96 -11.81
N ALA A 211 -18.33 -14.08 -12.53
CA ALA A 211 -19.21 -14.46 -13.64
C ALA A 211 -18.41 -15.13 -14.77
N LYS A 212 -17.30 -14.52 -15.20
CA LYS A 212 -16.41 -15.09 -16.23
C LYS A 212 -15.78 -16.41 -15.82
N ALA A 213 -15.50 -16.61 -14.53
CA ALA A 213 -14.98 -17.88 -14.02
C ALA A 213 -16.02 -19.01 -14.13
N LYS A 214 -17.31 -18.70 -13.94
CA LYS A 214 -18.40 -19.68 -14.08
C LYS A 214 -18.69 -20.06 -15.53
N GLU A 215 -18.54 -19.14 -16.48
CA GLU A 215 -18.73 -19.41 -17.91
C GLU A 215 -17.66 -20.33 -18.52
N LYS A 216 -16.50 -20.43 -17.85
CA LYS A 216 -15.36 -21.27 -18.27
C LYS A 216 -15.36 -22.67 -17.67
N GLN A 217 -16.29 -22.97 -16.76
CA GLN A 217 -16.46 -24.28 -16.12
C GLN A 217 -17.58 -25.06 -16.82
#